data_AF-A0A553SHZ6-F1
#
_entry.id   AF-A0A553SHZ6-F1
#
_cell.length_a   1.000
_cell.length_b   1.000
_cell.length_c   1.000
_cell.angle_alpha   90.00
_cell.angle_beta   90.00
_cell.angle_gamma   90.00
#
_symmetry.space_group_name_H-M   'P 1'
#
loop_
_entity.id
_entity.type
_entity.pdbx_description
1 polymer ?
#
loop_
_entity_poly.entity_id
_entity_poly.type
_entity_poly.pdbx_seq_one_letter_code
_entity_poly.pdbx_strand_id
1 'polypeptide(L)'
;MAGIIRVTPEELISMSNRYASEGSQVGEQVTRLDQMIQELESMWEGQSSQAFSEQYQSLRPSFLKMQQLLEDISSQLNSTAKALEDADAQIANQIRG
;
A
#
# COMPACT_ATOMS: atom_id res chain seq x y z
N MET A 1 25.70 -20.62 -0.84
CA MET A 1 26.03 -19.30 -1.44
C MET A 1 24.79 -18.44 -1.29
N ALA A 2 24.78 -17.56 -0.30
CA ALA A 2 23.65 -16.69 -0.02
C ALA A 2 23.33 -15.89 -1.29
N GLY A 3 22.08 -15.99 -1.77
CA GLY A 3 21.63 -15.22 -2.92
C GLY A 3 21.88 -13.76 -2.61
N ILE A 4 22.85 -13.16 -3.30
CA ILE A 4 23.19 -11.75 -3.19
C ILE A 4 21.89 -11.00 -3.46
N ILE A 5 21.30 -10.43 -2.41
CA ILE A 5 20.23 -9.45 -2.54
C ILE A 5 20.91 -8.31 -3.29
N ARG A 6 20.63 -8.21 -4.60
CA ARG A 6 21.17 -7.15 -5.48
C ARG A 6 20.57 -5.77 -5.18
N VAL A 7 19.64 -5.71 -4.23
CA VAL A 7 18.89 -4.51 -3.88
C VAL A 7 19.53 -3.90 -2.64
N THR A 8 19.93 -2.63 -2.71
CA THR A 8 20.50 -1.91 -1.55
C THR A 8 19.42 -1.50 -0.56
N PRO A 9 19.75 -1.20 0.71
CA PRO A 9 18.78 -0.67 1.67
C PRO A 9 18.06 0.57 1.14
N GLU A 10 18.76 1.45 0.42
CA GLU A 10 18.19 2.66 -0.17
C GLU A 10 17.17 2.34 -1.27
N GLU A 11 17.41 1.31 -2.08
CA GLU A 11 16.45 0.87 -3.10
C GLU A 11 15.18 0.28 -2.47
N LEU A 12 15.32 -0.47 -1.37
CA LEU A 12 14.18 -0.98 -0.60
C LEU A 12 13.35 0.15 0.03
N ILE A 13 14.00 1.17 0.58
CA ILE A 13 13.34 2.37 1.11
C ILE A 13 12.67 3.17 -0.01
N SER A 14 13.31 3.29 -1.18
CA SER A 14 12.70 3.94 -2.34
C SER A 14 11.43 3.21 -2.77
N MET A 15 11.46 1.87 -2.84
CA MET A 15 10.27 1.10 -3.17
C MET A 15 9.19 1.17 -2.07
N SER A 16 9.57 1.13 -0.79
CA SER A 16 8.60 1.25 0.31
C SER A 16 7.82 2.56 0.23
N ASN A 17 8.50 3.67 -0.06
CA ASN A 17 7.86 4.98 -0.24
C ASN A 17 6.90 4.99 -1.42
N ARG A 18 7.26 4.33 -2.53
CA ARG A 18 6.35 4.18 -3.69
C ARG A 18 5.10 3.39 -3.31
N TYR A 19 5.23 2.26 -2.63
CA TYR A 19 4.10 1.47 -2.15
C TYR A 19 3.19 2.26 -1.20
N ALA A 20 3.76 3.07 -0.29
CA ALA A 20 2.99 3.94 0.59
C ALA A 20 2.22 5.03 -0.18
N SER A 21 2.86 5.62 -1.21
CA SER A 21 2.21 6.62 -2.08
C SER A 21 1.07 6.00 -2.89
N GLU A 22 1.25 4.80 -3.44
CA GLU A 22 0.18 4.07 -4.13
C GLU A 22 -0.98 3.72 -3.16
N GLY A 23 -0.67 3.28 -1.93
CA GLY A 23 -1.69 3.03 -0.90
C GLY A 23 -2.53 4.28 -0.60
N SER A 24 -1.88 5.43 -0.45
CA SER A 24 -2.56 6.71 -0.23
C SER A 24 -3.47 7.08 -1.41
N GLN A 25 -2.97 6.94 -2.65
CA GLN A 25 -3.76 7.20 -3.86
C GLN A 25 -4.98 6.28 -3.98
N VAL A 26 -4.88 5.02 -3.57
CA VAL A 26 -6.01 4.08 -3.53
C VAL A 26 -7.05 4.56 -2.52
N GLY A 27 -6.63 4.97 -1.32
CA GLY A 27 -7.54 5.52 -0.31
C GLY A 27 -8.28 6.78 -0.78
N GLU A 28 -7.58 7.66 -1.50
CA GLU A 28 -8.20 8.82 -2.15
C GLU A 28 -9.19 8.41 -3.25
N GLN A 29 -8.85 7.41 -4.07
CA GLN A 29 -9.77 6.89 -5.09
C GLN A 29 -11.05 6.34 -4.46
N VAL A 30 -10.94 5.58 -3.37
CA VAL A 30 -12.10 5.08 -2.61
C VAL A 30 -12.96 6.24 -2.11
N THR A 31 -12.34 7.28 -1.57
CA THR A 31 -13.06 8.47 -1.09
C THR A 31 -13.81 9.18 -2.23
N ARG A 32 -13.18 9.31 -3.41
CA ARG A 32 -13.82 9.88 -4.60
C ARG A 32 -14.98 9.02 -5.09
N LEU A 33 -14.82 7.70 -5.10
CA LEU A 33 -15.90 6.77 -5.48
C LEU A 33 -17.07 6.82 -4.50
N ASP A 34 -16.80 6.93 -3.18
CA ASP A 34 -17.82 7.12 -2.13
C ASP A 34 -18.67 8.37 -2.43
N GLN A 35 -18.03 9.49 -2.82
CA GLN A 35 -18.73 10.74 -3.17
C GLN A 35 -19.56 10.60 -4.45
N MET A 36 -18.99 10.00 -5.50
CA MET A 36 -19.69 9.82 -6.78
C MET A 36 -20.96 8.98 -6.63
N ILE A 37 -20.95 8.00 -5.73
CA ILE A 37 -22.13 7.16 -5.49
C ILE A 37 -23.20 7.90 -4.71
N GLN A 38 -22.84 8.72 -3.72
CA GLN A 38 -23.80 9.58 -3.03
C GLN A 38 -24.46 10.58 -3.99
N GLU A 39 -23.67 11.16 -4.91
CA GLU A 39 -24.21 12.02 -5.96
C GLU A 39 -25.15 11.25 -6.90
N LEU A 40 -24.75 10.05 -7.33
CA LEU A 40 -25.56 9.19 -8.20
C LEU A 40 -26.88 8.79 -7.53
N GLU A 41 -26.86 8.45 -6.24
CA GLU A 41 -28.07 8.17 -5.46
C GLU A 41 -29.01 9.38 -5.37
N SER A 42 -28.45 10.59 -5.26
CA SER A 42 -29.24 11.82 -5.19
C SER A 42 -29.88 12.22 -6.53
N MET A 43 -29.22 11.90 -7.65
CA MET A 43 -29.67 12.27 -8.99
C MET A 43 -30.55 11.20 -9.62
N TRP A 44 -30.32 9.94 -9.29
CA TRP A 44 -31.01 8.78 -9.85
C TRP A 44 -31.82 8.10 -8.74
N GLU A 45 -33.05 8.57 -8.53
CA GLU A 45 -34.02 7.86 -7.69
C GLU A 45 -34.51 6.59 -8.40
N GLY A 46 -34.43 5.45 -7.70
CA GLY A 46 -35.00 4.19 -8.16
C GLY A 46 -34.20 2.94 -7.76
N GLN A 47 -34.81 1.77 -8.02
CA GLN A 47 -34.26 0.46 -7.65
C GLN A 47 -32.90 0.16 -8.31
N SER A 48 -32.63 0.73 -9.49
CA SER A 48 -31.38 0.53 -10.23
C SER A 48 -30.17 1.22 -9.57
N SER A 49 -30.38 2.42 -9.04
CA SER A 49 -29.35 3.17 -8.30
C SER A 49 -28.99 2.47 -6.98
N GLN A 50 -30.01 1.95 -6.29
CA GLN A 50 -29.84 1.17 -5.06
C GLN A 50 -29.01 -0.10 -5.28
N ALA A 51 -29.28 -0.85 -6.36
CA ALA A 51 -28.47 -2.02 -6.73
C ALA A 51 -27.00 -1.68 -7.05
N PHE A 52 -26.74 -0.52 -7.66
CA PHE A 52 -25.38 -0.06 -7.94
C PHE A 52 -24.63 0.30 -6.66
N SER A 53 -25.30 1.02 -5.74
CA SER A 53 -24.76 1.35 -4.41
C SER A 53 -24.45 0.10 -3.60
N GLU A 54 -25.35 -0.88 -3.56
CA GLU A 54 -25.11 -2.16 -2.88
C GLU A 54 -23.91 -2.91 -3.47
N GLN A 55 -23.80 -2.95 -4.79
CA GLN A 55 -22.66 -3.57 -5.46
C GLN A 55 -21.35 -2.88 -5.07
N TYR A 56 -21.31 -1.55 -5.06
CA TYR A 56 -20.13 -0.82 -4.63
C TYR A 56 -19.80 -1.04 -3.15
N GLN A 57 -20.79 -0.97 -2.26
CA GLN A 57 -20.59 -1.22 -0.84
C GLN A 57 -20.02 -2.63 -0.58
N SER A 58 -20.38 -3.62 -1.41
CA SER A 58 -19.80 -4.96 -1.34
C SER A 58 -18.33 -5.02 -1.79
N LEU A 59 -17.93 -4.16 -2.72
CA LEU A 59 -16.57 -4.10 -3.29
C LEU A 59 -15.64 -3.17 -2.49
N ARG A 60 -16.18 -2.15 -1.82
CA ARG A 60 -15.44 -1.17 -1.01
C ARG A 60 -14.45 -1.82 -0.02
N PRO A 61 -14.78 -2.89 0.72
CA PRO A 61 -13.83 -3.56 1.59
C PRO A 61 -12.61 -4.13 0.85
N SER A 62 -12.76 -4.54 -0.41
CA SER A 62 -11.65 -5.07 -1.22
C SER A 62 -10.65 -3.97 -1.58
N PHE A 63 -11.12 -2.76 -1.88
CA PHE A 63 -10.25 -1.61 -2.11
C PHE A 63 -9.51 -1.19 -0.83
N LEU A 64 -10.20 -1.19 0.32
CA LEU A 64 -9.56 -0.94 1.62
C LEU A 64 -8.51 -2.00 1.95
N LYS A 65 -8.78 -3.27 1.66
CA LYS A 65 -7.78 -4.35 1.80
C LYS A 65 -6.59 -4.15 0.86
N MET A 66 -6.82 -3.66 -0.36
CA MET A 66 -5.75 -3.33 -1.29
C MET A 66 -4.88 -2.19 -0.77
N GLN A 67 -5.48 -1.13 -0.22
CA GLN A 67 -4.75 -0.07 0.46
C GLN A 67 -3.90 -0.63 1.61
N GLN A 68 -4.51 -1.41 2.51
CA GLN A 68 -3.81 -2.02 3.63
C GLN A 68 -2.64 -2.90 3.16
N LEU A 69 -2.84 -3.69 2.11
CA LEU A 69 -1.78 -4.53 1.54
C LEU A 69 -0.58 -3.70 1.05
N LEU A 70 -0.84 -2.56 0.40
CA LEU A 70 0.22 -1.67 -0.07
C LEU A 70 0.99 -1.05 1.11
N GLU A 71 0.29 -0.63 2.16
CA GLU A 71 0.89 -0.14 3.41
C GLU A 71 1.71 -1.23 4.12
N ASP A 72 1.20 -2.46 4.18
CA ASP A 72 1.89 -3.60 4.79
C ASP A 72 3.16 -3.96 4.01
N ILE A 73 3.13 -3.91 2.68
CA ILE A 73 4.31 -4.12 1.83
C ILE A 73 5.34 -3.02 2.09
N SER A 74 4.91 -1.76 2.16
CA SER A 74 5.79 -0.63 2.49
C SER A 74 6.50 -0.84 3.84
N SER A 75 5.75 -1.23 4.87
CA SER A 75 6.29 -1.51 6.21
C SER A 75 7.29 -2.66 6.21
N GLN A 76 7.00 -3.75 5.48
CA GLN A 76 7.90 -4.89 5.34
C GLN A 76 9.19 -4.53 4.60
N LEU A 77 9.11 -3.72 3.54
CA LEU A 77 10.28 -3.24 2.81
C LEU A 77 11.17 -2.35 3.67
N ASN A 78 10.58 -1.43 4.44
CA ASN A 78 11.34 -0.60 5.40
C ASN A 78 12.02 -1.44 6.48
N SER A 79 11.30 -2.44 7.02
CA SER A 79 11.86 -3.34 8.03
C SER A 79 13.03 -4.16 7.47
N THR A 80 12.90 -4.63 6.22
CA THR A 80 13.95 -5.38 5.53
C THR A 80 15.17 -4.51 5.25
N ALA A 81 14.97 -3.27 4.80
CA ALA A 81 16.04 -2.31 4.57
C ALA A 81 16.87 -2.07 5.84
N LYS A 82 16.18 -1.84 6.96
CA LYS A 82 16.82 -1.63 8.27
C LYS A 82 17.60 -2.86 8.73
N ALA A 83 17.04 -4.05 8.57
CA ALA A 83 17.73 -5.29 8.91
C ALA A 83 19.01 -5.50 8.08
N LEU A 84 18.99 -5.09 6.81
CA LEU A 84 20.17 -5.15 5.94
C LEU A 84 21.25 -4.15 6.38
N GLU A 85 20.85 -2.90 6.67
CA GLU A 85 21.75 -1.85 7.17
C GLU A 85 22.41 -2.24 8.50
N ASP A 86 21.62 -2.79 9.44
CA ASP A 86 22.12 -3.28 10.73
C ASP A 86 23.12 -4.43 10.55
N ALA A 87 22.85 -5.35 9.62
CA ALA A 87 23.75 -6.47 9.32
C ALA A 87 25.08 -5.98 8.71
N ASP A 88 25.02 -5.04 7.77
CA ASP A 88 26.21 -4.45 7.15
C ASP A 88 27.06 -3.68 8.17
N ALA A 89 26.43 -2.92 9.07
CA ALA A 89 27.11 -2.20 10.14
C ALA A 89 27.82 -3.16 11.13
N GLN A 90 27.19 -4.29 11.46
CA GLN A 90 27.78 -5.33 12.30
C GLN A 90 29.01 -5.97 11.65
N ILE A 91 28.91 -6.34 10.37
CA ILE A 91 30.04 -6.91 9.60
C ILE A 91 31.20 -5.90 9.52
N ALA A 92 30.90 -4.63 9.23
CA ALA A 92 31.91 -3.57 9.16
C ALA A 92 32.65 -3.35 10.49
N ASN A 93 31.94 -3.46 11.62
CA ASN A 93 32.55 -3.36 12.95
C ASN A 93 33.41 -4.57 13.30
N GLN A 94 33.04 -5.78 12.87
CA GLN A 94 33.85 -6.99 13.06
C GLN A 94 35.14 -6.98 12.25
N ILE A 95 35.15 -6.37 11.06
CA ILE A 95 36.36 -6.27 10.22
C ILE A 95 37.33 -5.20 10.75
N ARG A 96 36.82 -4.17 11.44
CA ARG A 96 37.63 -3.08 12.02
C ARG A 96 38.22 -3.38 13.40
N GLY A 97 37.72 -4.41 14.10
CA GLY A 97 38.23 -4.88 15.39
C GLY A 97 39.20 -6.03 15.24
#